data_AF-A0A950DL46-F1
#
_entry.id   AF-A0A950DL46-F1
#
_cell.length_a   1.000
_cell.length_b   1.000
_cell.length_c   1.000
_cell.angle_alpha   90.00
_cell.angle_beta   90.00
_cell.angle_gamma   90.00
#
_symmetry.space_group_name_H-M   'P 1'
#
loop_
_entity.id
_entity.type
_entity.pdbx_description
1 polymer ?
#
loop_
_entity_poly.entity_id
_entity_poly.type
_entity_poly.pdbx_seq_one_letter_code
_entity_poly.pdbx_strand_id
1 'polypeptide(L)'
;MAPNGIDETLKLEAVYLSAPIPRNLAVLTAMGAIFDKIYFPGVYLPKDGFDVGDLDKEIARLESLPIARDYDTQLLIGVLKLTKRAKALEGLCEFTANPDDPFGTKSSTPPQLVEAIYHAIHGPPRDGFIPMLSPRHVKGLPGGDEAVIYPGDYHYLAEAIVHSGNTGIPLLNDIPGLNLPGFPDTAPVDDSKLLASILAVECTRVALPPTPLLRPEDIMEFREANAALLRGFRRSMLRYAADLNNKIKDISWAEFEAKTKFFVETQIVPSMDELNATMNDPARPWHKRALDAIKIIPQVGGAFLAGGGAAALTKAITATAAQFFVEVAAKGDKEEALKRSGLTYLLRLRAFQDSRS
;
A
#
# COMPACT_ATOMS: atom_id res chain seq x y z
N MET A 1 25.33 -11.09 -4.47
CA MET A 1 24.78 -12.45 -4.72
C MET A 1 23.58 -12.28 -5.63
N ALA A 2 23.48 -13.05 -6.72
CA ALA A 2 22.27 -13.05 -7.54
C ALA A 2 21.09 -13.56 -6.68
N PRO A 3 19.89 -12.96 -6.76
CA PRO A 3 18.73 -13.46 -6.05
C PRO A 3 18.45 -14.89 -6.50
N ASN A 4 18.37 -15.82 -5.55
CA ASN A 4 17.95 -17.18 -5.84
C ASN A 4 16.46 -17.14 -6.21
N GLY A 5 15.95 -18.03 -7.08
CA GLY A 5 14.55 -17.98 -7.54
C GLY A 5 13.48 -18.02 -6.43
N ILE A 6 13.82 -18.51 -5.24
CA ILE A 6 12.98 -18.48 -4.03
C ILE A 6 12.81 -17.06 -3.47
N ASP A 7 13.78 -16.18 -3.71
CA ASP A 7 13.75 -14.79 -3.24
C ASP A 7 12.72 -13.99 -4.04
N GLU A 8 12.62 -14.25 -5.35
CA GLU A 8 11.66 -13.61 -6.25
C GLU A 8 10.20 -14.02 -5.93
N THR A 9 9.96 -15.27 -5.51
CA THR A 9 8.60 -15.71 -5.15
C THR A 9 8.09 -15.10 -3.84
N LEU A 10 9.01 -14.69 -2.96
CA LEU A 10 8.69 -14.01 -1.70
C LEU A 10 8.52 -12.50 -1.86
N LYS A 11 8.84 -11.93 -3.03
CA LYS A 11 8.67 -10.50 -3.26
C LYS A 11 7.20 -10.14 -3.31
N LEU A 12 6.86 -9.10 -2.56
CA LEU A 12 5.56 -8.45 -2.66
C LEU A 12 5.74 -7.18 -3.47
N GLU A 13 5.18 -7.16 -4.67
CA GLU A 13 5.15 -5.98 -5.53
C GLU A 13 3.72 -5.50 -5.67
N ALA A 14 3.54 -4.21 -5.95
CA ALA A 14 2.23 -3.63 -6.21
C ALA A 14 2.30 -2.59 -7.32
N VAL A 15 1.22 -2.47 -8.08
CA VAL A 15 0.95 -1.32 -8.95
C VAL A 15 0.06 -0.37 -8.18
N TYR A 16 0.54 0.82 -7.86
CA TYR A 16 -0.28 1.81 -7.18
C TYR A 16 -1.32 2.35 -8.18
N LEU A 17 -2.59 2.35 -7.77
CA LEU A 17 -3.72 2.61 -8.65
C LEU A 17 -4.29 4.02 -8.46
N SER A 18 -4.28 4.54 -7.24
CA SER A 18 -5.15 5.64 -6.84
C SER A 18 -4.75 7.05 -7.28
N ALA A 19 -3.49 7.25 -7.65
CA ALA A 19 -2.91 8.52 -8.10
C ALA A 19 -1.49 8.32 -8.65
N PRO A 20 -0.94 9.21 -9.49
CA PRO A 20 0.42 9.09 -10.02
C PRO A 20 1.54 9.17 -8.96
N ILE A 21 1.19 9.51 -7.72
CA ILE A 21 2.07 9.51 -6.56
C ILE A 21 1.27 9.11 -5.32
N PRO A 22 1.91 8.62 -4.23
CA PRO A 22 1.19 8.36 -2.99
C PRO A 22 0.45 9.61 -2.52
N ARG A 23 -0.85 9.48 -2.21
CA ARG A 23 -1.71 10.62 -1.81
C ARG A 23 -1.25 11.32 -0.53
N ASN A 24 -0.55 10.60 0.34
CA ASN A 24 0.03 11.14 1.56
C ASN A 24 1.18 10.25 2.08
N LEU A 25 1.90 10.76 3.09
CA LEU A 25 3.05 10.06 3.68
C LEU A 25 2.67 8.79 4.44
N ALA A 26 1.43 8.66 4.91
CA ALA A 26 0.95 7.44 5.58
C ALA A 26 0.82 6.28 4.61
N VAL A 27 0.28 6.56 3.42
CA VAL A 27 0.22 5.59 2.32
C VAL A 27 1.62 5.18 1.92
N LEU A 28 2.54 6.13 1.72
CA LEU A 28 3.94 5.81 1.41
C LEU A 28 4.62 4.99 2.50
N THR A 29 4.38 5.30 3.78
CA THR A 29 4.91 4.55 4.93
C THR A 29 4.39 3.11 4.93
N ALA A 30 3.09 2.91 4.75
CA ALA A 30 2.49 1.58 4.70
C ALA A 30 3.03 0.78 3.51
N MET A 31 3.09 1.39 2.33
CA MET A 31 3.64 0.72 1.15
C MET A 31 5.11 0.37 1.34
N GLY A 32 5.91 1.29 1.88
CA GLY A 32 7.32 1.11 2.21
C GLY A 32 7.58 0.11 3.33
N ALA A 33 6.61 -0.19 4.18
CA ALA A 33 6.73 -1.26 5.18
C ALA A 33 6.48 -2.66 4.58
N ILE A 34 5.73 -2.75 3.49
CA ILE A 34 5.18 -4.03 3.01
C ILE A 34 5.87 -4.49 1.74
N PHE A 35 5.85 -3.65 0.70
CA PHE A 35 6.20 -4.03 -0.65
C PHE A 35 7.69 -3.89 -0.91
N ASP A 36 8.26 -4.77 -1.71
CA ASP A 36 9.61 -4.65 -2.25
C ASP A 36 9.71 -3.44 -3.17
N LYS A 37 8.73 -3.35 -4.07
CA LYS A 37 8.65 -2.36 -5.11
C LYS A 37 7.19 -1.98 -5.37
N ILE A 38 6.97 -0.69 -5.60
CA ILE A 38 5.69 -0.11 -5.98
C ILE A 38 5.86 0.56 -7.34
N TYR A 39 5.06 0.16 -8.30
CA TYR A 39 5.10 0.68 -9.65
C TYR A 39 4.12 1.84 -9.78
N PHE A 40 4.57 2.91 -10.44
CA PHE A 40 3.78 4.08 -10.84
C PHE A 40 3.78 4.17 -12.37
N PRO A 41 2.78 3.56 -13.03
CA PRO A 41 2.66 3.50 -14.49
C PRO A 41 2.61 4.88 -15.14
N GLY A 42 3.45 5.11 -16.14
CA GLY A 42 3.45 6.36 -16.92
C GLY A 42 3.97 7.60 -16.21
N VAL A 43 4.51 7.45 -15.01
CA VAL A 43 5.08 8.54 -14.21
C VAL A 43 6.58 8.59 -14.40
N TYR A 44 7.13 9.80 -14.51
CA TYR A 44 8.56 10.07 -14.53
C TYR A 44 8.85 11.22 -13.55
N LEU A 45 9.69 10.92 -12.56
CA LEU A 45 10.24 11.91 -11.64
C LEU A 45 11.77 11.87 -11.79
N PRO A 46 12.41 12.97 -12.22
CA PRO A 46 13.86 13.02 -12.36
C PRO A 46 14.53 12.91 -10.99
N LYS A 47 15.69 12.24 -10.93
CA LYS A 47 16.44 12.00 -9.69
C LYS A 47 17.50 13.06 -9.42
N ASP A 48 17.90 13.78 -10.46
CA ASP A 48 18.87 14.88 -10.48
C ASP A 48 18.54 15.82 -11.66
N GLY A 49 19.42 16.78 -11.98
CA GLY A 49 19.24 17.67 -13.13
C GLY A 49 18.33 18.89 -12.90
N PHE A 50 17.96 19.18 -11.65
CA PHE A 50 17.16 20.36 -11.27
C PHE A 50 17.71 21.04 -10.01
N ASP A 51 17.42 22.34 -9.85
CA ASP A 51 17.79 23.10 -8.64
C ASP A 51 16.73 22.93 -7.55
N VAL A 52 17.13 22.35 -6.41
CA VAL A 52 16.21 22.06 -5.30
C VAL A 52 15.68 23.34 -4.64
N GLY A 53 16.49 24.40 -4.57
CA GLY A 53 16.10 25.65 -3.94
C GLY A 53 15.10 26.43 -4.77
N ASP A 54 15.26 26.46 -6.09
CA ASP A 54 14.30 27.05 -7.01
C ASP A 54 13.04 26.20 -7.13
N LEU A 55 13.15 24.86 -7.00
CA LEU A 55 11.98 23.99 -6.91
C LEU A 55 11.14 24.31 -5.66
N ASP A 56 11.79 24.58 -4.52
CA ASP A 56 11.10 25.02 -3.31
C ASP A 56 10.39 26.37 -3.49
N LYS A 57 11.00 27.31 -4.21
CA LYS A 57 10.34 28.59 -4.57
C LYS A 57 9.14 28.35 -5.48
N GLU A 58 9.24 27.45 -6.44
CA GLU A 58 8.13 27.12 -7.34
C GLU A 58 6.97 26.45 -6.58
N ILE A 59 7.26 25.51 -5.67
CA ILE A 59 6.25 24.91 -4.79
C ILE A 59 5.57 26.00 -3.96
N ALA A 60 6.33 26.88 -3.31
CA ALA A 60 5.78 27.99 -2.51
C ALA A 60 4.92 28.95 -3.35
N ARG A 61 5.34 29.23 -4.59
CA ARG A 61 4.57 30.04 -5.54
C ARG A 61 3.23 29.38 -5.85
N LEU A 62 3.21 28.08 -6.16
CA LEU A 62 1.98 27.33 -6.45
C LEU A 62 1.05 27.26 -5.23
N GLU A 63 1.60 27.06 -4.04
CA GLU A 63 0.84 27.07 -2.79
C GLU A 63 0.22 28.44 -2.46
N SER A 64 0.83 29.53 -2.93
CA SER A 64 0.31 30.89 -2.75
C SER A 64 -0.83 31.26 -3.71
N LEU A 65 -1.05 30.47 -4.78
CA LEU A 65 -2.09 30.79 -5.77
C LEU A 65 -3.50 30.62 -5.15
N PRO A 66 -4.49 31.44 -5.57
CA PRO A 66 -5.87 31.27 -5.10
C PRO A 66 -6.45 29.88 -5.42
N ILE A 67 -5.97 29.27 -6.51
CA ILE A 67 -6.33 27.92 -6.95
C ILE A 67 -5.53 26.82 -6.25
N ALA A 68 -4.67 27.13 -5.28
CA ALA A 68 -3.83 26.12 -4.63
C ALA A 68 -4.62 24.92 -4.09
N ARG A 69 -5.91 25.10 -3.74
CA ARG A 69 -6.78 24.04 -3.22
C ARG A 69 -7.48 23.19 -4.28
N ASP A 70 -7.35 23.55 -5.56
CA ASP A 70 -7.81 22.70 -6.66
C ASP A 70 -7.03 21.37 -6.66
N TYR A 71 -7.71 20.30 -7.07
CA TYR A 71 -7.17 18.95 -7.11
C TYR A 71 -5.93 18.85 -8.00
N ASP A 72 -5.98 19.37 -9.23
CA ASP A 72 -4.86 19.28 -10.18
C ASP A 72 -3.65 20.04 -9.65
N THR A 73 -3.88 21.21 -9.07
CA THR A 73 -2.84 22.02 -8.44
C THR A 73 -2.22 21.32 -7.22
N GLN A 74 -3.03 20.71 -6.35
CA GLN A 74 -2.54 19.92 -5.21
C GLN A 74 -1.75 18.69 -5.66
N LEU A 75 -2.21 17.99 -6.70
CA LEU A 75 -1.51 16.85 -7.27
C LEU A 75 -0.15 17.26 -7.82
N LEU A 76 -0.10 18.34 -8.59
CA LEU A 76 1.17 18.88 -9.10
C LEU A 76 2.11 19.25 -7.95
N ILE A 77 1.64 19.96 -6.92
CA ILE A 77 2.44 20.29 -5.74
C ILE A 77 2.98 19.02 -5.08
N GLY A 78 2.15 17.99 -4.92
CA GLY A 78 2.55 16.69 -4.40
C GLY A 78 3.65 16.03 -5.23
N VAL A 79 3.50 16.04 -6.56
CA VAL A 79 4.48 15.50 -7.51
C VAL A 79 5.82 16.21 -7.37
N LEU A 80 5.81 17.54 -7.32
CA LEU A 80 7.04 18.34 -7.15
C LEU A 80 7.70 18.07 -5.78
N LYS A 81 6.90 17.97 -4.70
CA LYS A 81 7.42 17.60 -3.36
C LYS A 81 8.04 16.21 -3.34
N LEU A 82 7.42 15.23 -4.01
CA LEU A 82 7.96 13.87 -4.09
C LEU A 82 9.19 13.79 -4.99
N THR A 83 9.28 14.61 -6.04
CA THR A 83 10.45 14.68 -6.94
C THR A 83 11.73 14.98 -6.16
N LYS A 84 11.67 15.88 -5.16
CA LYS A 84 12.79 16.14 -4.23
C LYS A 84 13.30 14.89 -3.48
N ARG A 85 12.46 13.85 -3.39
CA ARG A 85 12.71 12.61 -2.65
C ARG A 85 12.80 11.39 -3.58
N ALA A 86 12.68 11.57 -4.89
CA ALA A 86 12.66 10.47 -5.86
C ALA A 86 13.92 9.60 -5.78
N LYS A 87 15.09 10.24 -5.62
CA LYS A 87 16.36 9.53 -5.41
C LYS A 87 16.40 8.71 -4.11
N ALA A 88 15.85 9.24 -3.02
CA ALA A 88 15.79 8.52 -1.76
C ALA A 88 14.88 7.29 -1.84
N LEU A 89 13.83 7.33 -2.67
CA LEU A 89 12.89 6.23 -2.88
C LEU A 89 13.35 5.21 -3.94
N GLU A 90 14.58 5.34 -4.45
CA GLU A 90 15.12 4.42 -5.44
C GLU A 90 15.14 2.98 -4.92
N GLY A 91 14.68 2.05 -5.75
CA GLY A 91 14.53 0.64 -5.40
C GLY A 91 13.18 0.31 -4.74
N LEU A 92 12.51 1.29 -4.11
CA LEU A 92 11.14 1.13 -3.59
C LEU A 92 10.09 1.60 -4.59
N CYS A 93 10.21 2.82 -5.13
CA CYS A 93 9.27 3.36 -6.11
C CYS A 93 9.85 3.25 -7.52
N GLU A 94 9.11 2.61 -8.42
CA GLU A 94 9.45 2.48 -9.84
C GLU A 94 8.56 3.39 -10.68
N PHE A 95 9.13 4.48 -11.20
CA PHE A 95 8.47 5.41 -12.11
C PHE A 95 8.76 4.99 -13.56
N THR A 96 7.72 4.55 -14.27
CA THR A 96 7.89 3.76 -15.51
C THR A 96 7.81 4.55 -16.82
N ALA A 97 7.54 5.87 -16.79
CA ALA A 97 7.52 6.64 -18.02
C ALA A 97 8.92 6.81 -18.63
N ASN A 98 8.93 6.84 -19.95
CA ASN A 98 10.08 7.21 -20.73
C ASN A 98 10.15 8.74 -20.87
N PRO A 99 11.20 9.41 -20.38
CA PRO A 99 11.36 10.87 -20.55
C PRO A 99 11.47 11.30 -22.02
N ASP A 100 11.90 10.39 -22.92
CA ASP A 100 11.97 10.65 -24.36
C ASP A 100 10.61 10.49 -25.08
N ASP A 101 9.56 10.10 -24.35
CA ASP A 101 8.19 10.04 -24.85
C ASP A 101 7.21 10.67 -23.84
N PRO A 102 7.36 11.98 -23.56
CA PRO A 102 6.58 12.67 -22.52
C PRO A 102 5.08 12.70 -22.82
N PHE A 103 4.71 12.47 -24.08
CA PHE A 103 3.32 12.42 -24.55
C PHE A 103 2.78 10.99 -24.70
N GLY A 104 3.58 9.96 -24.39
CA GLY A 104 3.16 8.55 -24.43
C GLY A 104 2.72 8.09 -25.82
N THR A 105 3.31 8.64 -26.88
CA THR A 105 2.99 8.31 -28.27
C THR A 105 3.28 6.85 -28.63
N LYS A 106 4.21 6.20 -27.92
CA LYS A 106 4.61 4.81 -28.15
C LYS A 106 3.87 3.81 -27.27
N SER A 107 3.26 4.27 -26.19
CA SER A 107 2.59 3.45 -25.18
C SER A 107 1.24 4.04 -24.78
N SER A 108 0.45 4.46 -25.77
CA SER A 108 -0.83 5.12 -25.51
C SER A 108 -1.84 4.12 -24.95
N THR A 109 -2.44 4.48 -23.84
CA THR A 109 -3.53 3.73 -23.23
C THR A 109 -4.74 3.66 -24.17
N PRO A 110 -5.43 2.51 -24.29
CA PRO A 110 -6.62 2.40 -25.12
C PRO A 110 -7.67 3.44 -24.73
N PRO A 111 -8.09 4.36 -25.61
CA PRO A 111 -9.06 5.41 -25.27
C PRO A 111 -10.38 4.87 -24.73
N GLN A 112 -10.81 3.70 -25.23
CA GLN A 112 -12.03 3.02 -24.79
C GLN A 112 -11.95 2.60 -23.31
N LEU A 113 -10.77 2.25 -22.81
CA LEU A 113 -10.59 1.92 -21.40
C LEU A 113 -10.68 3.17 -20.53
N VAL A 114 -10.10 4.29 -20.99
CA VAL A 114 -10.18 5.58 -20.28
C VAL A 114 -11.63 6.04 -20.17
N GLU A 115 -12.39 5.95 -21.26
CA GLU A 115 -13.84 6.24 -21.28
C GLU A 115 -14.63 5.29 -20.38
N ALA A 116 -14.34 3.99 -20.39
CA ALA A 116 -14.99 3.01 -19.53
C ALA A 116 -14.75 3.30 -18.04
N ILE A 117 -13.55 3.71 -17.66
CA ILE A 117 -13.24 4.12 -16.29
C ILE A 117 -13.99 5.39 -15.92
N TYR A 118 -14.02 6.39 -16.81
CA TYR A 118 -14.80 7.60 -16.60
C TYR A 118 -16.28 7.26 -16.34
N HIS A 119 -16.88 6.41 -17.17
CA HIS A 119 -18.27 5.97 -17.01
C HIS A 119 -18.50 5.15 -15.73
N ALA A 120 -17.54 4.32 -15.31
CA ALA A 120 -17.67 3.56 -14.07
C ALA A 120 -17.70 4.45 -12.83
N ILE A 121 -16.94 5.56 -12.84
CA ILE A 121 -16.84 6.48 -11.71
C ILE A 121 -17.99 7.51 -11.71
N HIS A 122 -18.34 8.06 -12.88
CA HIS A 122 -19.27 9.19 -13.00
C HIS A 122 -20.63 8.85 -13.60
N GLY A 123 -20.80 7.66 -14.17
CA GLY A 123 -21.90 7.33 -15.05
C GLY A 123 -21.69 7.85 -16.48
N PRO A 124 -22.63 7.56 -17.41
CA PRO A 124 -22.56 8.08 -18.77
C PRO A 124 -22.64 9.62 -18.78
N PRO A 125 -21.93 10.30 -19.70
CA PRO A 125 -22.06 11.75 -19.85
C PRO A 125 -23.48 12.11 -20.26
N ARG A 126 -23.91 13.33 -19.91
CA ARG A 126 -25.20 13.88 -20.35
C ARG A 126 -25.21 14.02 -21.87
N ASP A 127 -26.40 13.96 -22.48
CA ASP A 127 -26.57 14.20 -23.92
C ASP A 127 -25.92 15.52 -24.34
N GLY A 128 -25.07 15.47 -25.37
CA GLY A 128 -24.33 16.63 -25.88
C GLY A 128 -23.12 17.06 -25.05
N PHE A 129 -22.81 16.40 -23.93
CA PHE A 129 -21.60 16.63 -23.14
C PHE A 129 -20.51 15.65 -23.56
N ILE A 130 -19.34 16.17 -23.95
CA ILE A 130 -18.14 15.37 -24.25
C ILE A 130 -17.13 15.64 -23.14
N PRO A 131 -16.77 14.65 -22.30
CA PRO A 131 -15.79 14.87 -21.25
C PRO A 131 -14.42 15.16 -21.85
N MET A 132 -13.77 16.20 -21.35
CA MET A 132 -12.38 16.49 -21.71
C MET A 132 -11.47 15.68 -20.78
N LEU A 133 -10.82 14.66 -21.35
CA LEU A 133 -9.94 13.76 -20.61
C LEU A 133 -8.48 14.10 -20.97
N SER A 134 -7.79 14.81 -20.08
CA SER A 134 -6.38 15.17 -20.28
C SER A 134 -5.51 13.91 -20.27
N PRO A 135 -4.70 13.65 -21.31
CA PRO A 135 -3.90 12.44 -21.40
C PRO A 135 -2.72 12.45 -20.43
N ARG A 136 -1.97 13.56 -20.40
CA ARG A 136 -0.73 13.70 -19.65
C ARG A 136 -0.52 15.13 -19.20
N HIS A 137 0.25 15.26 -18.13
CA HIS A 137 0.76 16.51 -17.61
C HIS A 137 2.29 16.49 -17.70
N VAL A 138 2.86 17.60 -18.14
CA VAL A 138 4.30 17.82 -18.21
C VAL A 138 4.60 19.16 -17.55
N LYS A 139 5.53 19.18 -16.61
CA LYS A 139 5.99 20.40 -15.95
C LYS A 139 7.50 20.42 -15.92
N GLY A 140 8.09 21.38 -16.62
CA GLY A 140 9.53 21.67 -16.55
C GLY A 140 9.95 22.06 -15.13
N LEU A 141 11.12 21.57 -14.72
CA LEU A 141 11.72 21.85 -13.44
C LEU A 141 12.70 23.04 -13.56
N PRO A 142 12.85 23.83 -12.48
CA PRO A 142 13.77 24.95 -12.52
C PRO A 142 15.23 24.49 -12.51
N GLY A 143 16.09 25.26 -13.18
CA GLY A 143 17.53 25.07 -13.16
C GLY A 143 18.07 24.00 -14.12
N GLY A 144 17.26 23.45 -15.02
CA GLY A 144 17.69 22.46 -16.01
C GLY A 144 16.67 22.19 -17.11
N ASP A 145 16.95 21.16 -17.92
CA ASP A 145 16.08 20.68 -19.02
C ASP A 145 15.12 19.56 -18.55
N GLU A 146 15.14 19.25 -17.26
CA GLU A 146 14.32 18.19 -16.66
C GLU A 146 12.85 18.57 -16.53
N ALA A 147 11.98 17.57 -16.54
CA ALA A 147 10.54 17.74 -16.34
C ALA A 147 9.96 16.58 -15.54
N VAL A 148 8.89 16.85 -14.79
CA VAL A 148 8.02 15.79 -14.27
C VAL A 148 6.96 15.45 -15.31
N ILE A 149 6.68 14.16 -15.49
CA ILE A 149 5.66 13.66 -16.41
C ILE A 149 4.76 12.72 -15.64
N TYR A 150 3.45 12.86 -15.78
CA TYR A 150 2.49 11.90 -15.25
C TYR A 150 1.21 11.87 -16.09
N PRO A 151 0.49 10.75 -16.15
CA PRO A 151 -0.78 10.67 -16.85
C PRO A 151 -1.86 11.48 -16.13
N GLY A 152 -2.84 11.99 -16.86
CA GLY A 152 -4.05 12.55 -16.23
C GLY A 152 -4.88 11.47 -15.55
N ASP A 153 -5.80 11.84 -14.65
CA ASP A 153 -6.46 10.94 -13.70
C ASP A 153 -6.95 9.61 -14.28
N TYR A 154 -7.81 9.66 -15.29
CA TYR A 154 -8.38 8.45 -15.90
C TYR A 154 -7.36 7.69 -16.76
N HIS A 155 -6.41 8.41 -17.35
CA HIS A 155 -5.31 7.79 -18.09
C HIS A 155 -4.39 7.04 -17.13
N TYR A 156 -4.11 7.58 -15.94
CA TYR A 156 -3.31 6.90 -14.92
C TYR A 156 -3.98 5.62 -14.44
N LEU A 157 -5.29 5.68 -14.11
CA LEU A 157 -6.05 4.49 -13.71
C LEU A 157 -6.00 3.41 -14.78
N ALA A 158 -6.18 3.79 -16.05
CA ALA A 158 -6.12 2.87 -17.17
C ALA A 158 -4.70 2.29 -17.38
N GLU A 159 -3.65 3.11 -17.28
CA GLU A 159 -2.26 2.65 -17.34
C GLU A 159 -1.93 1.69 -16.19
N ALA A 160 -2.43 1.94 -14.97
CA ALA A 160 -2.28 1.05 -13.84
C ALA A 160 -2.91 -0.31 -14.08
N ILE A 161 -4.16 -0.34 -14.56
CA ILE A 161 -4.87 -1.58 -14.90
C ILE A 161 -4.12 -2.37 -15.99
N VAL A 162 -3.70 -1.69 -17.07
CA VAL A 162 -2.96 -2.33 -18.17
C VAL A 162 -1.61 -2.86 -17.68
N HIS A 163 -0.88 -2.09 -16.88
CA HIS A 163 0.41 -2.52 -16.33
C HIS A 163 0.26 -3.74 -15.42
N SER A 164 -0.73 -3.75 -14.53
CA SER A 164 -1.05 -4.90 -13.68
C SER A 164 -1.41 -6.13 -14.52
N GLY A 165 -2.30 -5.98 -15.51
CA GLY A 165 -2.69 -7.08 -16.39
C GLY A 165 -1.52 -7.68 -17.19
N ASN A 166 -0.58 -6.83 -17.63
CA ASN A 166 0.59 -7.28 -18.40
C ASN A 166 1.66 -7.96 -17.53
N THR A 167 1.78 -7.58 -16.25
CA THR A 167 2.84 -8.04 -15.36
C THR A 167 2.39 -9.11 -14.36
N GLY A 168 1.08 -9.23 -14.13
CA GLY A 168 0.51 -10.02 -13.05
C GLY A 168 0.76 -9.45 -11.65
N ILE A 169 1.27 -8.21 -11.54
CA ILE A 169 1.50 -7.54 -10.26
C ILE A 169 0.18 -6.97 -9.76
N PRO A 170 -0.23 -7.23 -8.50
CA PRO A 170 -1.53 -6.81 -7.99
C PRO A 170 -1.68 -5.28 -7.91
N LEU A 171 -2.91 -4.80 -8.10
CA LEU A 171 -3.28 -3.40 -7.94
C LEU A 171 -3.46 -3.06 -6.46
N LEU A 172 -2.91 -1.91 -6.06
CA LEU A 172 -3.06 -1.36 -4.73
C LEU A 172 -3.83 -0.04 -4.81
N ASN A 173 -5.00 0.00 -4.18
CA ASN A 173 -5.89 1.15 -4.19
C ASN A 173 -6.06 1.69 -2.76
N ASP A 174 -5.72 2.94 -2.46
CA ASP A 174 -5.95 3.54 -1.14
C ASP A 174 -7.26 4.34 -1.01
N ILE A 175 -8.13 4.29 -2.03
CA ILE A 175 -9.43 4.98 -2.05
C ILE A 175 -10.54 3.98 -1.74
N PRO A 176 -11.22 4.12 -0.59
CA PRO A 176 -12.34 3.24 -0.26
C PRO A 176 -13.49 3.36 -1.27
N GLY A 177 -14.01 2.21 -1.71
CA GLY A 177 -15.19 2.14 -2.58
C GLY A 177 -14.96 2.55 -4.04
N LEU A 178 -13.72 2.74 -4.48
CA LEU A 178 -13.43 2.97 -5.90
C LEU A 178 -13.71 1.68 -6.69
N ASN A 179 -14.83 1.63 -7.40
CA ASN A 179 -15.16 0.54 -8.31
C ASN A 179 -14.54 0.82 -9.68
N LEU A 180 -13.74 -0.12 -10.19
CA LEU A 180 -13.12 -0.02 -11.49
C LEU A 180 -13.67 -1.08 -12.45
N PRO A 181 -13.80 -0.75 -13.75
CA PRO A 181 -14.29 -1.69 -14.73
C PRO A 181 -13.35 -2.90 -14.84
N GLY A 182 -13.92 -4.09 -14.93
CA GLY A 182 -13.17 -5.33 -15.12
C GLY A 182 -12.65 -5.97 -13.83
N PHE A 183 -12.90 -5.38 -12.66
CA PHE A 183 -12.63 -6.04 -11.39
C PHE A 183 -13.78 -7.01 -11.06
N PRO A 184 -13.48 -8.29 -10.77
CA PRO A 184 -14.50 -9.23 -10.38
C PRO A 184 -15.04 -8.89 -8.98
N ASP A 185 -16.36 -8.98 -8.83
CA ASP A 185 -17.06 -8.83 -7.53
C ASP A 185 -16.84 -10.03 -6.58
N THR A 186 -15.99 -10.98 -6.99
CA THR A 186 -15.65 -12.17 -6.22
C THR A 186 -14.33 -11.99 -5.47
N ALA A 187 -14.24 -12.61 -4.30
CA ALA A 187 -13.00 -12.66 -3.52
C ALA A 187 -11.81 -13.18 -4.36
N PRO A 188 -10.57 -12.75 -4.05
CA PRO A 188 -9.38 -13.15 -4.80
C PRO A 188 -8.93 -14.57 -4.40
N VAL A 189 -9.74 -15.56 -4.78
CA VAL A 189 -9.44 -16.97 -4.56
C VAL A 189 -8.28 -17.40 -5.43
N ASP A 190 -7.37 -18.19 -4.86
CA ASP A 190 -6.17 -18.74 -5.51
C ASP A 190 -5.11 -17.71 -5.94
N ASP A 191 -5.26 -16.44 -5.56
CA ASP A 191 -4.21 -15.42 -5.69
C ASP A 191 -3.46 -15.21 -4.37
N SER A 192 -2.48 -16.09 -4.13
CA SER A 192 -1.69 -16.06 -2.89
C SER A 192 -0.92 -14.75 -2.67
N LYS A 193 -0.49 -14.06 -3.73
CA LYS A 193 0.24 -12.79 -3.61
C LYS A 193 -0.70 -11.67 -3.22
N LEU A 194 -1.85 -11.57 -3.88
CA LEU A 194 -2.88 -10.58 -3.53
C LEU A 194 -3.38 -10.80 -2.10
N LEU A 195 -3.69 -12.04 -1.71
CA LEU A 195 -4.09 -12.37 -0.34
C LEU A 195 -3.00 -12.04 0.70
N ALA A 196 -1.73 -12.34 0.40
CA ALA A 196 -0.62 -11.99 1.29
C ALA A 196 -0.43 -10.49 1.42
N SER A 197 -0.58 -9.72 0.34
CA SER A 197 -0.54 -8.26 0.36
C SER A 197 -1.68 -7.67 1.18
N ILE A 198 -2.91 -8.19 1.05
CA ILE A 198 -4.07 -7.79 1.86
C ILE A 198 -3.78 -8.00 3.34
N LEU A 199 -3.33 -9.20 3.70
CA LEU A 199 -3.00 -9.53 5.08
C LEU A 199 -1.88 -8.65 5.61
N ALA A 200 -0.83 -8.42 4.82
CA ALA A 200 0.28 -7.56 5.21
C ALA A 200 -0.19 -6.14 5.55
N VAL A 201 -1.04 -5.57 4.69
CA VAL A 201 -1.64 -4.24 4.89
C VAL A 201 -2.45 -4.18 6.18
N GLU A 202 -3.34 -5.15 6.41
CA GLU A 202 -4.15 -5.19 7.62
C GLU A 202 -3.30 -5.40 8.89
N CYS A 203 -2.27 -6.24 8.82
CA CYS A 203 -1.34 -6.44 9.94
C CYS A 203 -0.55 -5.15 10.25
N THR A 204 -0.08 -4.45 9.22
CA THR A 204 0.63 -3.18 9.38
C THR A 204 -0.28 -2.10 9.97
N ARG A 205 -1.56 -2.05 9.58
CA ARG A 205 -2.55 -1.14 10.18
C ARG A 205 -2.76 -1.36 11.67
N VAL A 206 -2.81 -2.63 12.10
CA VAL A 206 -2.88 -2.98 13.52
C VAL A 206 -1.62 -2.56 14.27
N ALA A 207 -0.46 -2.70 13.63
CA ALA A 207 0.83 -2.45 14.25
C ALA A 207 1.18 -0.97 14.38
N LEU A 208 0.83 -0.15 13.39
CA LEU A 208 1.26 1.24 13.34
C LEU A 208 0.25 2.16 14.04
N PRO A 209 0.70 3.02 14.96
CA PRO A 209 -0.13 4.11 15.44
C PRO A 209 -0.45 5.07 14.27
N PRO A 210 -1.57 5.82 14.34
CA PRO A 210 -1.96 6.76 13.30
C PRO A 210 -0.93 7.89 13.04
N THR A 211 0.05 8.08 13.93
CA THR A 211 1.11 9.10 13.84
C THR A 211 2.34 8.65 14.65
N PRO A 212 3.60 8.91 14.21
CA PRO A 212 4.04 9.77 13.10
C PRO A 212 4.39 9.04 11.81
N LEU A 213 4.37 9.78 10.71
CA LEU A 213 4.64 9.24 9.37
C LEU A 213 6.15 9.25 9.10
N LEU A 214 6.72 8.12 8.65
CA LEU A 214 8.15 8.03 8.36
C LEU A 214 8.47 8.84 7.10
N ARG A 215 9.56 9.61 7.11
CA ARG A 215 10.04 10.26 5.89
C ARG A 215 10.58 9.21 4.92
N PRO A 216 10.64 9.50 3.61
CA PRO A 216 11.21 8.59 2.61
C PRO A 216 12.56 7.98 3.01
N GLU A 217 13.46 8.79 3.57
CA GLU A 217 14.78 8.35 4.02
C GLU A 217 14.69 7.39 5.21
N ASP A 218 13.81 7.69 6.18
CA ASP A 218 13.58 6.86 7.36
C ASP A 218 12.98 5.49 6.97
N ILE A 219 12.11 5.45 5.95
CA ILE A 219 11.54 4.22 5.39
C ILE A 219 12.66 3.34 4.83
N MET A 220 13.56 3.91 4.03
CA MET A 220 14.64 3.14 3.40
C MET A 220 15.67 2.65 4.43
N GLU A 221 16.05 3.50 5.39
CA GLU A 221 16.92 3.13 6.51
C GLU A 221 16.33 1.94 7.28
N PHE A 222 15.04 2.01 7.63
CA PHE A 222 14.36 0.93 8.35
C PHE A 222 14.34 -0.38 7.56
N ARG A 223 14.04 -0.31 6.26
CA ARG A 223 14.00 -1.48 5.38
C ARG A 223 15.35 -2.14 5.27
N GLU A 224 16.41 -1.37 5.08
CA GLU A 224 17.78 -1.89 5.00
C GLU A 224 18.18 -2.58 6.30
N ALA A 225 17.98 -1.92 7.44
CA ALA A 225 18.31 -2.46 8.76
C ALA A 225 17.50 -3.72 9.13
N ASN A 226 16.32 -3.92 8.52
CA ASN A 226 15.40 -5.02 8.84
C ASN A 226 15.11 -5.94 7.66
N ALA A 227 15.95 -5.96 6.62
CA ALA A 227 15.72 -6.74 5.40
C ALA A 227 15.44 -8.23 5.67
N ALA A 228 16.18 -8.84 6.60
CA ALA A 228 15.97 -10.24 6.99
C ALA A 228 14.60 -10.48 7.67
N LEU A 229 14.16 -9.53 8.50
CA LEU A 229 12.87 -9.62 9.20
C LEU A 229 11.70 -9.32 8.25
N LEU A 230 11.86 -8.37 7.33
CA LEU A 230 10.90 -8.10 6.27
C LEU A 230 10.66 -9.34 5.40
N ARG A 231 11.73 -10.06 5.04
CA ARG A 231 11.63 -11.33 4.34
C ARG A 231 10.88 -12.40 5.16
N GLY A 232 11.12 -12.47 6.46
CA GLY A 232 10.40 -13.35 7.38
C GLY A 232 8.91 -13.02 7.45
N PHE A 233 8.58 -11.73 7.57
CA PHE A 233 7.22 -11.21 7.57
C PHE A 233 6.45 -11.63 6.32
N ARG A 234 7.01 -11.42 5.12
CA ARG A 234 6.35 -11.80 3.85
C ARG A 234 6.10 -13.28 3.72
N ARG A 235 7.06 -14.11 4.13
CA ARG A 235 6.88 -15.56 4.18
C ARG A 235 5.69 -15.94 5.06
N SER A 236 5.53 -15.29 6.20
CA SER A 236 4.38 -15.53 7.08
C SER A 236 3.07 -15.06 6.47
N MET A 237 3.06 -13.91 5.79
CA MET A 237 1.87 -13.43 5.08
C MET A 237 1.42 -14.41 3.99
N LEU A 238 2.36 -15.00 3.24
CA LEU A 238 2.05 -16.06 2.27
C LEU A 238 1.50 -17.34 2.92
N ARG A 239 1.99 -17.71 4.11
CA ARG A 239 1.42 -18.84 4.87
C ARG A 239 -0.01 -18.54 5.33
N TYR A 240 -0.25 -17.37 5.90
CA TYR A 240 -1.58 -16.94 6.31
C TYR A 240 -2.53 -16.79 5.11
N ALA A 241 -2.02 -16.39 3.94
CA ALA A 241 -2.79 -16.33 2.71
C ALA A 241 -3.31 -17.71 2.30
N ALA A 242 -2.51 -18.78 2.44
CA ALA A 242 -2.97 -20.14 2.17
C ALA A 242 -4.09 -20.57 3.15
N ASP A 243 -3.96 -20.24 4.44
CA ASP A 243 -5.00 -20.52 5.45
C ASP A 243 -6.28 -19.74 5.20
N LEU A 244 -6.16 -18.48 4.74
CA LEU A 244 -7.30 -17.64 4.37
C LEU A 244 -7.96 -18.14 3.10
N ASN A 245 -7.19 -18.54 2.07
CA ASN A 245 -7.69 -19.04 0.79
C ASN A 245 -8.68 -20.20 0.99
N ASN A 246 -8.35 -21.13 1.88
CA ASN A 246 -9.21 -22.26 2.22
C ASN A 246 -10.56 -21.87 2.86
N LYS A 247 -10.66 -20.65 3.41
CA LYS A 247 -11.83 -20.14 4.15
C LYS A 247 -12.71 -19.21 3.33
N ILE A 248 -12.23 -18.73 2.18
CA ILE A 248 -12.87 -17.69 1.36
C ILE A 248 -13.43 -18.20 0.04
N LYS A 249 -13.44 -19.52 -0.17
CA LYS A 249 -14.00 -20.09 -1.38
C LYS A 249 -15.49 -19.74 -1.51
N ASP A 250 -15.88 -19.27 -2.70
CA ASP A 250 -17.25 -18.97 -3.10
C ASP A 250 -17.97 -17.91 -2.24
N ILE A 251 -17.24 -16.91 -1.71
CA ILE A 251 -17.84 -15.79 -0.97
C ILE A 251 -17.78 -14.46 -1.73
N SER A 252 -18.68 -13.55 -1.38
CA SER A 252 -18.68 -12.18 -1.87
C SER A 252 -17.51 -11.35 -1.32
N TRP A 253 -17.19 -10.23 -1.96
CA TRP A 253 -16.19 -9.28 -1.46
C TRP A 253 -16.48 -8.78 -0.04
N ALA A 254 -17.73 -8.43 0.26
CA ALA A 254 -18.12 -7.96 1.59
C ALA A 254 -17.91 -9.03 2.67
N GLU A 255 -18.23 -10.29 2.37
CA GLU A 255 -17.94 -11.41 3.28
C GLU A 255 -16.44 -11.67 3.41
N PHE A 256 -15.68 -11.51 2.33
CA PHE A 256 -14.23 -11.61 2.35
C PHE A 256 -13.59 -10.55 3.25
N GLU A 257 -14.01 -9.29 3.15
CA GLU A 257 -13.54 -8.23 4.05
C GLU A 257 -13.85 -8.56 5.52
N ALA A 258 -15.07 -8.99 5.81
CA ALA A 258 -15.49 -9.37 7.15
C ALA A 258 -14.67 -10.55 7.70
N LYS A 259 -14.44 -11.58 6.89
CA LYS A 259 -13.62 -12.75 7.27
C LYS A 259 -12.15 -12.39 7.46
N THR A 260 -11.60 -11.52 6.61
CA THR A 260 -10.21 -11.06 6.71
C THR A 260 -10.01 -10.26 7.99
N LYS A 261 -10.92 -9.31 8.28
CA LYS A 261 -10.91 -8.56 9.54
C LYS A 261 -10.99 -9.49 10.75
N PHE A 262 -11.93 -10.43 10.74
CA PHE A 262 -12.05 -11.43 11.81
C PHE A 262 -10.76 -12.26 11.97
N PHE A 263 -10.14 -12.69 10.86
CA PHE A 263 -8.88 -13.42 10.88
C PHE A 263 -7.75 -12.61 11.53
N VAL A 264 -7.63 -11.32 11.19
CA VAL A 264 -6.63 -10.41 11.77
C VAL A 264 -6.88 -10.24 13.26
N GLU A 265 -8.12 -9.96 13.67
CA GLU A 265 -8.49 -9.78 15.09
C GLU A 265 -8.29 -11.04 15.93
N THR A 266 -8.46 -12.23 15.35
CA THR A 266 -8.42 -13.51 16.10
C THR A 266 -7.10 -14.26 16.01
N GLN A 267 -6.28 -14.01 14.98
CA GLN A 267 -5.01 -14.71 14.77
C GLN A 267 -3.81 -13.77 14.89
N ILE A 268 -3.86 -12.62 14.23
CA ILE A 268 -2.71 -11.71 14.15
C ILE A 268 -2.58 -10.89 15.43
N VAL A 269 -3.66 -10.22 15.86
CA VAL A 269 -3.64 -9.36 17.06
C VAL A 269 -3.17 -10.14 18.29
N PRO A 270 -3.69 -11.34 18.61
CA PRO A 270 -3.20 -12.11 19.76
C PRO A 270 -1.74 -12.53 19.59
N SER A 271 -1.33 -12.96 18.39
CA SER A 271 0.07 -13.34 18.13
C SER A 271 1.03 -12.16 18.32
N MET A 272 0.61 -10.96 17.93
CA MET A 272 1.37 -9.72 18.15
C MET A 272 1.45 -9.36 19.63
N ASP A 273 0.35 -9.51 20.39
CA ASP A 273 0.32 -9.24 21.82
C ASP A 273 1.21 -10.22 22.60
N GLU A 274 1.14 -11.52 22.29
CA GLU A 274 2.01 -12.54 22.88
C GLU A 274 3.49 -12.28 22.58
N LEU A 275 3.81 -11.92 21.33
CA LEU A 275 5.16 -11.50 20.94
C LEU A 275 5.63 -10.27 21.71
N ASN A 276 4.77 -9.26 21.80
CA ASN A 276 5.08 -8.02 22.48
C ASN A 276 5.26 -8.25 23.99
N ALA A 277 4.42 -9.09 24.61
CA ALA A 277 4.55 -9.53 25.98
C ALA A 277 5.86 -10.27 26.19
N THR A 278 6.25 -11.18 25.29
CA THR A 278 7.51 -11.93 25.37
C THR A 278 8.74 -11.04 25.17
N MET A 279 8.69 -10.07 24.24
CA MET A 279 9.77 -9.11 24.01
C MET A 279 9.91 -8.08 25.13
N ASN A 280 8.81 -7.77 25.82
CA ASN A 280 8.77 -6.81 26.92
C ASN A 280 8.71 -7.46 28.31
N ASP A 281 8.75 -8.80 28.39
CA ASP A 281 8.73 -9.58 29.63
C ASP A 281 9.99 -9.27 30.44
N PRO A 282 9.88 -8.69 31.64
CA PRO A 282 11.03 -8.47 32.47
C PRO A 282 10.89 -9.19 33.81
N ALA A 283 12.01 -9.55 34.41
CA ALA A 283 12.16 -9.58 35.86
C ALA A 283 11.94 -8.18 36.53
N ARG A 284 10.90 -7.40 36.14
CA ARG A 284 10.48 -6.11 36.73
C ARG A 284 8.96 -5.84 36.62
N PRO A 285 8.39 -5.00 37.52
CA PRO A 285 6.98 -5.10 37.95
C PRO A 285 5.92 -4.48 37.02
N TRP A 286 4.73 -5.09 37.09
CA TRP A 286 3.60 -5.11 36.15
C TRP A 286 2.56 -3.99 36.26
N HIS A 287 2.58 -3.16 37.31
CA HIS A 287 1.47 -2.24 37.63
C HIS A 287 1.49 -0.88 36.91
N LYS A 288 2.34 -0.69 35.89
CA LYS A 288 2.46 0.59 35.16
C LYS A 288 2.24 0.54 33.64
N ARG A 289 1.86 -0.60 33.04
CA ARG A 289 1.79 -0.74 31.56
C ARG A 289 0.42 -1.07 30.96
N ALA A 290 -0.63 -1.21 31.76
CA ALA A 290 -1.88 -1.84 31.31
C ALA A 290 -3.03 -0.88 30.91
N LEU A 291 -2.83 0.44 30.78
CA LEU A 291 -3.98 1.36 30.71
C LEU A 291 -4.11 2.32 29.51
N ASP A 292 -3.25 2.28 28.48
CA ASP A 292 -3.38 3.23 27.33
C ASP A 292 -3.62 2.60 25.95
N ALA A 293 -3.83 1.29 25.81
CA ALA A 293 -3.88 0.66 24.47
C ALA A 293 -5.27 0.29 23.91
N ILE A 294 -6.39 0.62 24.58
CA ILE A 294 -7.73 0.09 24.19
C ILE A 294 -8.74 1.16 23.69
N LYS A 295 -8.36 2.43 23.54
CA LYS A 295 -9.32 3.43 23.03
C LYS A 295 -8.73 4.38 22.02
N ILE A 296 -8.50 3.93 20.79
CA ILE A 296 -8.69 4.67 19.51
C ILE A 296 -8.70 3.60 18.39
N ILE A 297 -9.86 3.01 18.07
CA ILE A 297 -10.11 2.45 16.73
C ILE A 297 -11.31 3.21 16.14
N PRO A 298 -11.10 4.37 15.51
CA PRO A 298 -12.04 4.90 14.55
C PRO A 298 -11.78 4.20 13.22
N GLN A 299 -12.75 3.40 12.82
CA GLN A 299 -13.12 3.07 11.44
C GLN A 299 -12.05 3.30 10.37
N VAL A 300 -11.20 2.29 10.12
CA VAL A 300 -10.50 2.15 8.84
C VAL A 300 -10.63 0.68 8.40
N GLY A 301 -11.84 0.30 8.02
CA GLY A 301 -12.11 -0.89 7.22
C GLY A 301 -12.70 -0.43 5.89
N GLY A 302 -12.09 -0.84 4.77
CA GLY A 302 -12.66 -0.67 3.42
C GLY A 302 -11.81 0.09 2.39
N ALA A 303 -10.56 0.45 2.67
CA ALA A 303 -9.79 1.36 1.81
C ALA A 303 -8.49 0.81 1.22
N PHE A 304 -8.35 -0.51 1.02
CA PHE A 304 -7.19 -1.02 0.26
C PHE A 304 -7.49 -1.78 -1.03
N LEU A 305 -8.75 -2.08 -1.33
CA LEU A 305 -9.13 -2.81 -2.56
C LEU A 305 -10.54 -2.42 -3.01
N ALA A 306 -10.75 -2.46 -4.32
CA ALA A 306 -12.03 -2.19 -4.97
C ALA A 306 -13.02 -3.35 -4.74
N GLY A 307 -14.19 -3.04 -4.19
CA GLY A 307 -15.29 -3.97 -3.95
C GLY A 307 -16.34 -3.34 -3.03
N GLY A 308 -17.53 -3.06 -3.56
CA GLY A 308 -18.57 -2.24 -2.91
C GLY A 308 -19.10 -2.75 -1.56
N GLY A 309 -19.57 -1.81 -0.73
CA GLY A 309 -20.02 -2.05 0.64
C GLY A 309 -21.50 -2.41 0.81
N ALA A 310 -21.80 -3.20 1.84
CA ALA A 310 -22.87 -3.02 2.83
C ALA A 310 -22.89 -4.18 3.84
N ALA A 311 -23.54 -3.93 4.97
CA ALA A 311 -23.45 -4.61 6.25
C ALA A 311 -24.20 -5.96 6.38
N ALA A 312 -23.83 -6.63 7.49
CA ALA A 312 -24.55 -7.66 8.26
C ALA A 312 -24.31 -9.12 7.84
N LEU A 313 -23.68 -9.92 8.70
CA LEU A 313 -24.38 -10.66 9.76
C LEU A 313 -23.45 -11.67 10.47
N THR A 314 -23.71 -11.79 11.76
CA THR A 314 -23.14 -12.64 12.79
C THR A 314 -23.52 -14.12 12.65
N LYS A 315 -22.66 -14.99 13.21
CA LYS A 315 -22.81 -16.41 13.61
C LYS A 315 -22.23 -17.45 12.64
N ALA A 316 -20.94 -17.74 12.76
CA ALA A 316 -20.41 -19.04 12.33
C ALA A 316 -19.11 -19.54 13.02
N ILE A 317 -18.35 -18.75 13.77
CA ILE A 317 -16.94 -19.12 14.00
C ILE A 317 -16.55 -19.09 15.48
N THR A 318 -16.97 -20.13 16.22
CA THR A 318 -16.46 -20.47 17.56
C THR A 318 -15.72 -21.81 17.62
N ALA A 319 -15.54 -22.53 16.51
CA ALA A 319 -15.05 -23.91 16.54
C ALA A 319 -13.54 -24.10 16.30
N THR A 320 -12.79 -23.11 15.81
CA THR A 320 -11.46 -23.37 15.21
C THR A 320 -10.28 -22.60 15.80
N ALA A 321 -10.48 -21.71 16.78
CA ALA A 321 -9.35 -21.10 17.50
C ALA A 321 -8.52 -22.14 18.29
N ALA A 322 -9.10 -23.29 18.63
CA ALA A 322 -8.46 -24.31 19.46
C ALA A 322 -7.33 -25.09 18.77
N GLN A 323 -7.32 -25.21 17.43
CA GLN A 323 -6.30 -26.01 16.73
C GLN A 323 -4.97 -25.26 16.54
N PHE A 324 -4.97 -23.92 16.53
CA PHE A 324 -3.76 -23.11 16.38
C PHE A 324 -2.85 -23.19 17.62
N PHE A 325 -3.44 -23.35 18.81
CA PHE A 325 -2.70 -23.44 20.07
C PHE A 325 -2.07 -24.82 20.33
N VAL A 326 -2.47 -25.87 19.62
CA VAL A 326 -1.96 -27.23 19.86
C VAL A 326 -0.52 -27.40 19.35
N GLU A 327 -0.11 -26.68 18.29
CA GLU A 327 1.29 -26.70 17.82
C GLU A 327 2.20 -25.75 18.63
N VAL A 328 1.66 -24.68 19.21
CA VAL A 328 2.42 -23.71 20.03
C VAL A 328 2.65 -24.22 21.47
N ALA A 329 1.97 -25.30 21.88
CA ALA A 329 2.03 -25.82 23.25
C ALA A 329 3.21 -26.77 23.57
N ALA A 330 4.16 -26.98 22.65
CA ALA A 330 5.41 -27.67 22.97
C ALA A 330 6.38 -26.72 23.71
N LYS A 331 6.36 -26.79 25.05
CA LYS A 331 7.13 -25.94 25.97
C LYS A 331 8.64 -26.07 25.72
N GLY A 332 9.19 -25.10 24.99
CA GLY A 332 10.62 -24.95 24.70
C GLY A 332 10.84 -24.10 23.45
N ASP A 333 9.89 -24.12 22.51
CA ASP A 333 10.01 -23.52 21.19
C ASP A 333 9.06 -22.32 20.98
N LYS A 334 8.37 -21.83 22.04
CA LYS A 334 7.39 -20.74 21.90
C LYS A 334 8.03 -19.43 21.43
N GLU A 335 9.19 -19.08 21.97
CA GLU A 335 9.87 -17.83 21.61
C GLU A 335 10.45 -17.92 20.18
N GLU A 336 10.97 -19.08 19.77
CA GLU A 336 11.43 -19.31 18.40
C GLU A 336 10.26 -19.38 17.41
N ALA A 337 9.16 -20.04 17.76
CA ALA A 337 7.94 -20.12 16.97
C ALA A 337 7.30 -18.74 16.77
N LEU A 338 7.27 -17.92 17.83
CA LEU A 338 6.81 -16.54 17.76
C LEU A 338 7.76 -15.67 16.91
N LYS A 339 9.09 -15.82 17.04
CA LYS A 339 10.06 -15.17 16.12
C LYS A 339 9.89 -15.63 14.66
N ARG A 340 9.53 -16.90 14.44
CA ARG A 340 9.21 -17.48 13.12
C ARG A 340 7.88 -16.99 12.54
N SER A 341 7.00 -16.39 13.35
CA SER A 341 5.74 -15.80 12.85
C SER A 341 5.97 -14.59 11.95
N GLY A 342 7.18 -14.02 11.90
CA GLY A 342 7.51 -12.87 11.05
C GLY A 342 6.91 -11.53 11.53
N LEU A 343 6.03 -11.55 12.53
CA LEU A 343 5.38 -10.36 13.10
C LEU A 343 6.33 -9.50 13.95
N THR A 344 7.51 -10.03 14.34
CA THR A 344 8.59 -9.24 14.98
C THR A 344 9.00 -8.04 14.13
N TYR A 345 8.89 -8.13 12.80
CA TYR A 345 9.13 -7.00 11.90
C TYR A 345 8.23 -5.81 12.22
N LEU A 346 6.94 -6.05 12.47
CA LEU A 346 5.95 -5.02 12.76
C LEU A 346 6.20 -4.36 14.13
N LEU A 347 6.62 -5.14 15.13
CA LEU A 347 7.01 -4.59 16.43
C LEU A 347 8.24 -3.69 16.33
N ARG A 348 9.23 -4.06 15.51
CA ARG A 348 10.38 -3.19 15.23
C ARG A 348 10.01 -1.94 14.46
N LEU A 349 9.09 -2.05 13.50
CA LEU A 349 8.61 -0.90 12.74
C LEU A 349 7.94 0.11 13.68
N ARG A 350 7.06 -0.35 14.57
CA ARG A 350 6.44 0.48 15.59
C ARG A 350 7.47 1.15 16.50
N ALA A 351 8.43 0.38 17.04
CA ALA A 351 9.48 0.94 17.90
C ALA A 351 10.37 1.96 17.17
N PHE A 352 10.68 1.72 15.89
CA PHE A 352 11.45 2.65 15.06
C PHE A 352 10.69 3.95 14.83
N GLN A 353 9.39 3.86 14.53
CA GLN A 353 8.50 5.01 14.37
C GLN A 353 8.38 5.82 15.67
N ASP A 354 8.20 5.16 16.81
CA ASP A 354 8.15 5.81 18.12
C ASP A 354 9.46 6.57 18.44
N SER A 355 10.61 6.09 17.95
CA SER A 355 11.92 6.76 18.14
C SER A 355 12.14 8.00 17.26
N ARG A 356 11.35 8.15 16.19
CA ARG A 356 11.40 9.27 15.23
C ARG A 356 10.26 10.29 15.45
N SER A 357 9.32 9.96 16.35
CA SER A 357 8.27 10.83 16.87
C SER A 357 8.86 11.86 17.84
#